data_AF-A0AAV1YEB8-F1
#
_entry.id   AF-A0AAV1YEB8-F1
#
_cell.length_a   1.000
_cell.length_b   1.000
_cell.length_c   1.000
_cell.angle_alpha   90.00
_cell.angle_beta   90.00
_cell.angle_gamma   90.00
#
_symmetry.space_group_name_H-M   'P 1'
#
loop_
_entity.id
_entity.type
_entity.pdbx_description
1 polymer ?
#
loop_
_entity_poly.entity_id
_entity_poly.type
_entity_poly.pdbx_seq_one_letter_code
_entity_poly.pdbx_strand_id
1 'polypeptide(L)'
;MNNKQCLQERVSTSTGTKSPTQFSSEYWFDDACILDMDYFVKTLSCIKEKGVRADLIGSIIAHYASKWLPDLSVGDIAQKGINEFHGSSPESVTSSWMKKRFFVETLVGVLPPEKDSIPCNFLLRLLRTANMVGVEANYRAELEKRVSWQLDQASLKELMIPSFSHICGTLLDIDLVIRLVKRFVSLDKVGAKSGAALAKVAMLVDCYLAEAAVDANLSLSEFVALAGALPSHARATDDGLYRAIDTYLKAHSGVSKQERKGLCRLIDSRKLTPEASLHAAQNERLSVRAVIQVLFSQQSKLNHNIDWSTSFSGLRSPSCAAFDPPTRCLSKREMNVQQMDIRRLKEDVYRLQSQCNAMQVQMDKKVVERKKSFFKWKKFVFSKGVKEEEKIEDEGFGRQTPMDMDTGLAKGRIPHKWRKSMS
;
A
#
# COMPACT_ATOMS: atom_id res chain seq x y z
N MET A 1 75.87 -21.39 -34.72
CA MET A 1 76.23 -22.32 -33.62
C MET A 1 75.41 -21.89 -32.40
N ASN A 2 74.28 -22.54 -32.10
CA ASN A 2 74.10 -23.64 -31.12
C ASN A 2 74.65 -23.26 -29.72
N ASN A 3 73.99 -23.38 -28.57
CA ASN A 3 72.84 -24.14 -28.04
C ASN A 3 72.44 -23.49 -26.69
N LYS A 4 71.16 -23.31 -26.31
CA LYS A 4 70.24 -24.22 -25.57
C LYS A 4 70.68 -24.72 -24.17
N GLN A 5 69.82 -24.44 -23.17
CA GLN A 5 69.33 -25.21 -21.97
C GLN A 5 69.28 -24.32 -20.71
N CYS A 6 68.16 -24.00 -20.04
CA CYS A 6 67.00 -24.73 -19.47
C CYS A 6 67.27 -25.37 -18.08
N LEU A 7 66.54 -24.87 -17.05
CA LEU A 7 66.05 -25.46 -15.76
C LEU A 7 65.80 -24.30 -14.76
N GLN A 8 64.55 -23.85 -14.47
CA GLN A 8 63.55 -24.35 -13.47
C GLN A 8 64.11 -24.30 -12.03
N GLU A 9 63.63 -23.52 -11.05
CA GLU A 9 62.33 -23.48 -10.35
C GLU A 9 62.47 -22.36 -9.25
N ARG A 10 61.50 -21.49 -8.89
CA ARG A 10 60.37 -21.75 -8.00
C ARG A 10 59.39 -20.57 -7.94
N VAL A 11 58.13 -20.96 -7.83
CA VAL A 11 56.91 -20.19 -7.60
C VAL A 11 56.91 -19.56 -6.21
N SER A 12 56.41 -18.33 -6.10
CA SER A 12 55.80 -17.79 -4.88
C SER A 12 54.51 -17.09 -5.27
N THR A 13 53.40 -17.84 -5.16
CA THR A 13 52.03 -17.36 -5.25
C THR A 13 51.66 -16.62 -3.96
N SER A 14 51.41 -15.31 -4.02
CA SER A 14 50.60 -14.62 -3.02
C SER A 14 49.15 -14.54 -3.52
N THR A 15 48.32 -15.46 -3.04
CA THR A 15 46.87 -15.38 -3.14
C THR A 15 46.37 -14.31 -2.16
N GLY A 16 46.22 -13.09 -2.66
CA GLY A 16 45.48 -12.02 -1.99
C GLY A 16 44.03 -12.03 -2.44
N THR A 17 43.16 -12.64 -1.64
CA THR A 17 41.71 -12.64 -1.80
C THR A 17 41.19 -11.19 -1.76
N LYS A 18 40.89 -10.60 -2.92
CA LYS A 18 40.18 -9.32 -2.97
C LYS A 18 38.71 -9.59 -2.67
N SER A 19 38.25 -9.16 -1.50
CA SER A 19 36.84 -8.99 -1.18
C SER A 19 36.16 -8.09 -2.23
N PRO A 20 34.86 -8.29 -2.51
CA PRO A 20 34.16 -7.47 -3.50
C PRO A 20 34.11 -6.04 -2.97
N THR A 21 34.92 -5.19 -3.58
CA THR A 21 35.02 -3.78 -3.23
C THR A 21 33.69 -3.13 -3.59
N GLN A 22 33.03 -2.63 -2.56
CA GLN A 22 31.93 -1.68 -2.58
C GLN A 22 32.23 -0.62 -3.66
N PHE A 23 31.52 -0.68 -4.78
CA PHE A 23 31.67 0.29 -5.88
C PHE A 23 31.31 1.67 -5.33
N SER A 24 32.32 2.53 -5.27
CA SER A 24 32.23 3.93 -4.89
C SER A 24 31.18 4.65 -5.72
N SER A 25 30.28 5.33 -5.02
CA SER A 25 29.12 6.09 -5.48
C SER A 25 29.49 7.44 -6.11
N GLU A 26 30.44 7.47 -7.03
CA GLU A 26 30.84 8.72 -7.71
C GLU A 26 30.88 8.49 -9.22
N TYR A 27 30.70 9.55 -10.01
CA TYR A 27 30.48 9.59 -11.48
C TYR A 27 29.01 9.47 -11.93
N TRP A 28 28.16 10.39 -11.44
CA TRP A 28 26.85 10.65 -12.04
C TRP A 28 26.97 11.53 -13.30
N PHE A 29 26.41 11.04 -14.41
CA PHE A 29 26.12 11.77 -15.66
C PHE A 29 27.28 12.50 -16.36
N ASP A 30 28.47 11.91 -16.41
CA ASP A 30 29.54 12.35 -17.34
C ASP A 30 29.25 11.93 -18.81
N ASP A 31 30.02 12.40 -19.79
CA ASP A 31 29.88 12.02 -21.21
C ASP A 31 29.98 10.49 -21.43
N ALA A 32 30.73 9.80 -20.57
CA ALA A 32 30.78 8.34 -20.51
C ALA A 32 29.41 7.69 -20.21
N CYS A 33 28.54 8.36 -19.46
CA CYS A 33 27.18 7.88 -19.15
C CYS A 33 26.26 7.99 -20.37
N ILE A 34 26.42 9.03 -21.19
CA ILE A 34 25.67 9.20 -22.44
C ILE A 34 26.08 8.10 -23.43
N LEU A 35 27.39 7.83 -23.54
CA LEU A 35 27.89 6.74 -24.38
C LEU A 35 27.42 5.35 -23.88
N ASP A 36 27.38 5.14 -22.57
CA ASP A 36 26.80 3.93 -21.96
C ASP A 36 25.31 3.80 -22.30
N MET A 37 24.57 4.91 -22.33
CA MET A 37 23.15 4.92 -22.71
C MET A 37 22.94 4.54 -24.18
N ASP A 38 23.70 5.12 -25.11
CA ASP A 38 23.61 4.76 -26.53
C ASP A 38 23.93 3.28 -26.77
N TYR A 39 24.96 2.77 -26.09
CA TYR A 39 25.31 1.35 -26.13
C TYR A 39 24.19 0.48 -25.56
N PHE A 40 23.60 0.90 -24.44
CA PHE A 40 22.46 0.22 -23.82
C PHE A 40 21.25 0.17 -24.76
N VAL A 41 20.88 1.28 -25.41
CA VAL A 41 19.77 1.33 -26.38
C VAL A 41 20.03 0.40 -27.57
N LYS A 42 21.24 0.43 -28.15
CA LYS A 42 21.63 -0.49 -29.24
C LYS A 42 21.56 -1.96 -28.81
N THR A 43 22.03 -2.26 -27.60
CA THR A 43 21.98 -3.61 -27.03
C THR A 43 20.53 -4.06 -26.84
N LEU A 44 19.65 -3.19 -26.32
CA LEU A 44 18.22 -3.47 -26.19
C LEU A 44 17.56 -3.75 -27.55
N SER A 45 17.90 -3.02 -28.61
CA SER A 45 17.38 -3.29 -29.96
C SER A 45 17.79 -4.69 -30.45
N CYS A 46 19.06 -5.08 -30.27
CA CYS A 46 19.50 -6.44 -30.59
C CYS A 46 18.79 -7.52 -29.75
N ILE A 47 18.55 -7.25 -28.46
CA ILE A 47 17.78 -8.15 -27.57
C ILE A 47 16.32 -8.29 -28.05
N LYS A 48 15.69 -7.19 -28.49
CA LYS A 48 14.34 -7.18 -29.05
C LYS A 48 14.25 -8.01 -30.34
N GLU A 49 15.21 -7.85 -31.25
CA GLU A 49 15.28 -8.61 -32.51
C GLU A 49 15.43 -10.12 -32.28
N LYS A 50 16.06 -10.52 -31.18
CA LYS A 50 16.17 -11.93 -30.76
C LYS A 50 14.88 -12.51 -30.17
N GLY A 51 13.79 -11.73 -30.09
CA GLY A 51 12.49 -12.19 -29.60
C GLY A 51 12.43 -12.41 -28.09
N VAL A 52 13.27 -11.72 -27.32
CA VAL A 52 13.21 -11.79 -25.85
C VAL A 52 11.88 -11.23 -25.34
N ARG A 53 11.28 -11.89 -24.34
CA ARG A 53 9.99 -11.51 -23.78
C ARG A 53 10.00 -10.08 -23.21
N ALA A 54 8.92 -9.35 -23.43
CA ALA A 54 8.78 -7.94 -23.05
C ALA A 54 8.98 -7.67 -21.54
N ASP A 55 8.55 -8.59 -20.67
CA ASP A 55 8.75 -8.51 -19.22
C ASP A 55 10.22 -8.62 -18.80
N LEU A 56 11.00 -9.44 -19.53
CA LEU A 56 12.44 -9.55 -19.31
C LEU A 56 13.16 -8.29 -19.77
N ILE A 57 12.80 -7.76 -20.94
CA ILE A 57 13.30 -6.47 -21.45
C ILE A 57 12.97 -5.36 -20.45
N GLY A 58 11.75 -5.36 -19.93
CA GLY A 58 11.32 -4.40 -18.94
C GLY A 58 12.09 -4.50 -17.62
N SER A 59 12.41 -5.71 -17.18
CA SER A 59 13.26 -5.94 -16.00
C SER A 59 14.70 -5.45 -16.22
N ILE A 60 15.26 -5.65 -17.41
CA ILE A 60 16.59 -5.12 -17.80
C ILE A 60 16.58 -3.60 -17.75
N ILE A 61 15.55 -2.96 -18.32
CA ILE A 61 15.39 -1.50 -18.29
C ILE A 61 15.24 -0.99 -16.86
N ALA A 62 14.40 -1.62 -16.03
CA ALA A 62 14.20 -1.20 -14.65
C ALA A 62 15.49 -1.32 -13.81
N HIS A 63 16.26 -2.39 -14.03
CA HIS A 63 17.55 -2.59 -13.39
C HIS A 63 18.58 -1.54 -13.84
N TYR A 64 18.70 -1.31 -15.15
CA TYR A 64 19.58 -0.28 -15.71
C TYR A 64 19.22 1.12 -15.18
N ALA A 65 17.93 1.45 -15.20
CA ALA A 65 17.44 2.73 -14.70
C ALA A 65 17.72 2.93 -13.21
N SER A 66 17.60 1.88 -12.38
CA SER A 66 17.87 1.95 -10.93
C SER A 66 19.35 2.19 -10.60
N LYS A 67 20.27 1.81 -11.50
CA LYS A 67 21.71 2.09 -11.35
C LYS A 67 22.00 3.60 -11.47
N TRP A 68 21.29 4.29 -12.35
CA TRP A 68 21.52 5.69 -12.70
C TRP A 68 20.56 6.66 -12.01
N LEU A 69 19.38 6.17 -11.59
CA LEU A 69 18.37 6.89 -10.84
C LEU A 69 18.00 6.07 -9.60
N PRO A 70 18.70 6.25 -8.47
CA PRO A 70 18.44 5.51 -7.24
C PRO A 70 17.00 5.64 -6.73
N ASP A 71 16.32 6.75 -7.02
CA ASP A 71 14.90 7.00 -6.73
C ASP A 71 13.95 5.98 -7.39
N LEU A 72 14.42 5.28 -8.43
CA LEU A 72 13.69 4.20 -9.11
C LEU A 72 13.92 2.83 -8.47
N SER A 73 14.79 2.71 -7.47
CA SER A 73 15.01 1.48 -6.71
C SER A 73 13.92 1.29 -5.64
N VAL A 74 13.64 0.03 -5.26
CA VAL A 74 12.54 -0.33 -4.34
C VAL A 74 12.86 0.00 -2.87
N GLY A 75 14.06 0.51 -2.58
CA GLY A 75 14.51 0.85 -1.23
C GLY A 75 13.73 2.02 -0.61
N ASP A 76 13.52 1.98 0.70
CA ASP A 76 12.80 3.02 1.42
C ASP A 76 13.46 4.40 1.27
N ILE A 77 12.73 5.32 0.64
CA ILE A 77 13.03 6.75 0.52
C ILE A 77 12.71 7.46 1.86
N ALA A 78 13.14 6.88 2.97
CA ALA A 78 13.17 7.55 4.25
C ALA A 78 14.64 7.89 4.52
N GLN A 79 14.99 9.19 4.42
CA GLN A 79 16.28 9.80 4.80
C GLN A 79 17.42 9.90 3.76
N LYS A 80 17.20 9.76 2.46
CA LYS A 80 18.10 10.37 1.45
C LYS A 80 17.47 11.61 0.82
N GLY A 81 17.08 12.54 1.66
CA GLY A 81 16.70 13.89 1.23
C GLY A 81 17.95 14.70 0.89
N ILE A 82 18.03 15.18 -0.36
CA ILE A 82 18.61 16.47 -0.78
C ILE A 82 20.14 16.68 -0.55
N ASN A 83 20.84 15.82 0.19
CA ASN A 83 22.26 16.01 0.52
C ASN A 83 23.19 14.95 -0.12
N GLU A 84 23.28 14.93 -1.46
CA GLU A 84 24.42 14.33 -2.17
C GLU A 84 24.87 15.27 -3.31
N PHE A 85 25.00 16.56 -3.01
CA PHE A 85 25.67 17.55 -3.87
C PHE A 85 27.13 17.74 -3.44
N HIS A 86 27.86 16.64 -3.29
CA HIS A 86 29.30 16.68 -3.05
C HIS A 86 29.99 15.65 -3.93
N GLY A 87 30.86 16.13 -4.82
CA GLY A 87 31.88 15.31 -5.47
C GLY A 87 31.73 15.10 -6.98
N SER A 88 31.81 16.15 -7.79
CA SER A 88 32.48 16.14 -9.11
C SER A 88 32.36 17.51 -9.78
N SER A 89 33.45 17.95 -10.45
CA SER A 89 33.62 18.96 -11.52
C SER A 89 32.66 20.17 -11.63
N PRO A 90 33.06 21.36 -12.13
CA PRO A 90 32.17 22.51 -12.27
C PRO A 90 31.21 22.31 -13.46
N GLU A 91 30.30 21.33 -13.39
CA GLU A 91 29.15 21.24 -14.29
C GLU A 91 28.04 22.17 -13.76
N SER A 92 27.40 22.89 -14.67
CA SER A 92 26.26 23.73 -14.30
C SER A 92 25.12 22.86 -13.78
N VAL A 93 24.43 23.29 -12.72
CA VAL A 93 23.20 22.63 -12.23
C VAL A 93 22.22 22.37 -13.38
N THR A 94 22.15 23.30 -14.33
CA THR A 94 21.28 23.20 -15.50
C THR A 94 21.70 22.06 -16.44
N SER A 95 23.00 21.81 -16.66
CA SER A 95 23.45 20.73 -17.55
C SER A 95 23.18 19.36 -16.95
N SER A 96 23.44 19.20 -15.64
CA SER A 96 23.08 17.97 -14.90
C SER A 96 21.57 17.69 -14.98
N TRP A 97 20.75 18.74 -14.82
CA TRP A 97 19.29 18.64 -14.96
C TRP A 97 18.85 18.22 -16.37
N MET A 98 19.43 18.83 -17.41
CA MET A 98 19.13 18.47 -18.80
C MET A 98 19.55 17.03 -19.13
N LYS A 99 20.71 16.58 -18.64
CA LYS A 99 21.16 15.18 -18.79
C LYS A 99 20.19 14.21 -18.12
N LYS A 100 19.73 14.52 -16.90
CA LYS A 100 18.72 13.71 -16.20
C LYS A 100 17.40 13.65 -16.97
N ARG A 101 16.96 14.78 -17.53
CA ARG A 101 15.76 14.84 -18.38
C ARG A 101 15.90 13.98 -19.64
N PHE A 102 17.00 14.14 -20.38
CA PHE A 102 17.30 13.34 -21.57
C PHE A 102 17.31 11.83 -21.26
N PHE A 103 17.91 11.45 -20.14
CA PHE A 103 17.94 10.07 -19.67
C PHE A 103 16.53 9.52 -19.41
N VAL A 104 15.68 10.26 -18.72
CA VAL A 104 14.29 9.86 -18.47
C VAL A 104 13.50 9.75 -19.78
N GLU A 105 13.61 10.70 -20.69
CA GLU A 105 12.92 10.68 -21.98
C GLU A 105 13.35 9.48 -22.83
N THR A 106 14.65 9.17 -22.86
CA THR A 106 15.18 8.00 -23.57
C THR A 106 14.72 6.70 -22.93
N LEU A 107 14.69 6.60 -21.59
CA LEU A 107 14.14 5.44 -20.89
C LEU A 107 12.68 5.18 -21.29
N VAL A 108 11.85 6.24 -21.30
CA VAL A 108 10.44 6.15 -21.73
C VAL A 108 10.35 5.69 -23.19
N GLY A 109 11.21 6.20 -24.06
CA GLY A 109 11.26 5.84 -25.48
C GLY A 109 11.60 4.37 -25.75
N VAL A 110 12.33 3.70 -24.85
CA VAL A 110 12.72 2.29 -25.04
C VAL A 110 11.81 1.28 -24.32
N LEU A 111 10.83 1.74 -23.52
CA LEU A 111 9.92 0.86 -22.79
C LEU A 111 9.15 -0.08 -23.73
N PRO A 112 9.04 -1.39 -23.42
CA PRO A 112 8.27 -2.33 -24.22
C PRO A 112 6.79 -1.92 -24.27
N PRO A 113 6.12 -1.88 -25.44
CA PRO A 113 4.73 -1.41 -25.56
C PRO A 113 3.70 -2.34 -24.88
N GLU A 114 4.07 -3.59 -24.59
CA GLU A 114 3.20 -4.60 -24.03
C GLU A 114 2.75 -4.24 -22.61
N LYS A 115 1.49 -4.54 -22.30
CA LYS A 115 0.94 -4.40 -20.96
C LYS A 115 1.67 -5.34 -19.98
N ASP A 116 1.81 -4.89 -18.74
CA ASP A 116 2.47 -5.63 -17.65
C ASP A 116 3.95 -6.00 -17.91
N SER A 117 4.58 -5.44 -18.95
CA SER A 117 6.03 -5.58 -19.21
C SER A 117 6.90 -4.84 -18.18
N ILE A 118 6.34 -3.80 -17.56
CA ILE A 118 6.98 -2.97 -16.54
C ILE A 118 6.05 -2.85 -15.34
N PRO A 119 6.51 -3.13 -14.10
CA PRO A 119 5.68 -2.99 -12.90
C PRO A 119 5.11 -1.58 -12.72
N CYS A 120 3.83 -1.48 -12.34
CA CYS A 120 3.14 -0.19 -12.15
C CYS A 120 3.87 0.76 -11.18
N ASN A 121 4.35 0.24 -10.05
CA ASN A 121 5.12 1.04 -9.07
C ASN A 121 6.45 1.57 -9.63
N PHE A 122 7.09 0.89 -10.58
CA PHE A 122 8.26 1.43 -11.26
C PHE A 122 7.86 2.59 -12.20
N LEU A 123 6.77 2.43 -12.96
CA LEU A 123 6.27 3.51 -13.83
C LEU A 123 5.86 4.74 -13.03
N LEU A 124 5.27 4.57 -11.85
CA LEU A 124 4.90 5.69 -10.95
C LEU A 124 6.14 6.43 -10.42
N ARG A 125 7.20 5.70 -10.04
CA ARG A 125 8.49 6.31 -9.67
C ARG A 125 9.13 7.05 -10.85
N LEU A 126 9.08 6.45 -12.04
CA LEU A 126 9.57 7.08 -13.27
C LEU A 126 8.75 8.33 -13.62
N LEU A 127 7.43 8.30 -13.44
CA LEU A 127 6.54 9.44 -13.63
C LEU A 127 6.80 10.56 -12.61
N ARG A 128 7.06 10.21 -11.34
CA ARG A 128 7.52 11.17 -10.32
C ARG A 128 8.81 11.86 -10.77
N THR A 129 9.82 11.10 -11.20
CA THR A 129 11.08 11.67 -11.71
C THR A 129 10.85 12.50 -12.98
N ALA A 130 9.99 12.05 -13.89
CA ALA A 130 9.67 12.73 -15.14
C ALA A 130 9.00 14.10 -14.90
N ASN A 131 8.07 14.17 -13.94
CA ASN A 131 7.44 15.42 -13.53
C ASN A 131 8.44 16.35 -12.82
N MET A 132 9.30 15.78 -11.97
CA MET A 132 10.36 16.54 -11.31
C MET A 132 11.27 17.21 -12.32
N VAL A 133 11.78 16.47 -13.34
CA VAL A 133 12.71 17.01 -14.35
C VAL A 133 12.05 17.79 -15.49
N GLY A 134 10.71 17.79 -15.54
CA GLY A 134 9.94 18.51 -16.55
C GLY A 134 10.12 17.95 -17.96
N VAL A 135 9.96 16.64 -18.16
CA VAL A 135 10.01 16.02 -19.51
C VAL A 135 8.95 16.57 -20.47
N GLU A 136 9.14 16.37 -21.78
CA GLU A 136 8.12 16.78 -22.76
C GLU A 136 6.76 16.07 -22.55
N ALA A 137 5.70 16.75 -22.98
CA ALA A 137 4.32 16.30 -22.79
C ALA A 137 4.04 14.91 -23.39
N ASN A 138 4.72 14.53 -24.47
CA ASN A 138 4.56 13.23 -25.12
C ASN A 138 5.04 12.08 -24.22
N TYR A 139 6.23 12.20 -23.63
CA TYR A 139 6.78 11.19 -22.71
C TYR A 139 5.94 11.06 -21.44
N ARG A 140 5.50 12.21 -20.89
CA ARG A 140 4.59 12.22 -19.74
C ARG A 140 3.25 11.54 -20.06
N ALA A 141 2.66 11.85 -21.22
CA ALA A 141 1.40 11.26 -21.64
C ALA A 141 1.51 9.73 -21.84
N GLU A 142 2.64 9.25 -22.38
CA GLU A 142 2.90 7.83 -22.55
C GLU A 142 3.06 7.10 -21.21
N LEU A 143 3.77 7.70 -20.24
CA LEU A 143 3.84 7.17 -18.87
C LEU A 143 2.47 7.12 -18.21
N GLU A 144 1.70 8.21 -18.26
CA GLU A 144 0.35 8.26 -17.70
C GLU A 144 -0.56 7.20 -18.32
N LYS A 145 -0.53 7.03 -19.65
CA LYS A 145 -1.29 6.01 -20.36
C LYS A 145 -0.97 4.61 -19.84
N ARG A 146 0.31 4.29 -19.66
CA ARG A 146 0.76 2.99 -19.16
C ARG A 146 0.38 2.78 -17.70
N VAL A 147 0.56 3.77 -16.84
CA VAL A 147 0.13 3.73 -15.43
C VAL A 147 -1.39 3.51 -15.35
N SER A 148 -2.17 4.27 -16.11
CA SER A 148 -3.63 4.11 -16.17
C SER A 148 -4.07 2.72 -16.64
N TRP A 149 -3.27 1.99 -17.41
CA TRP A 149 -3.59 0.62 -17.81
C TRP A 149 -3.43 -0.42 -16.71
N GLN A 150 -2.75 -0.11 -15.61
CA GLN A 150 -2.46 -1.03 -14.52
C GLN A 150 -2.54 -0.35 -13.14
N LEU A 151 -3.38 0.68 -13.02
CA LEU A 151 -3.57 1.43 -11.78
C LEU A 151 -4.07 0.54 -10.64
N ASP A 152 -4.73 -0.57 -10.96
CA ASP A 152 -5.16 -1.60 -10.01
C ASP A 152 -4.00 -2.36 -9.31
N GLN A 153 -2.77 -2.18 -9.80
CA GLN A 153 -1.53 -2.73 -9.23
C GLN A 153 -0.69 -1.69 -8.50
N ALA A 154 -1.12 -0.43 -8.45
CA ALA A 154 -0.39 0.64 -7.81
C ALA A 154 -0.49 0.55 -6.28
N SER A 155 0.61 0.93 -5.62
CA SER A 155 0.61 1.19 -4.18
C SER A 155 0.31 2.66 -3.89
N LEU A 156 -0.27 2.93 -2.72
CA LEU A 156 -0.53 4.29 -2.25
C LEU A 156 0.77 5.13 -2.21
N LYS A 157 1.84 4.57 -1.66
CA LYS A 157 3.17 5.21 -1.54
C LYS A 157 3.70 5.74 -2.87
N GLU A 158 3.56 4.97 -3.95
CA GLU A 158 4.05 5.40 -5.26
C GLU A 158 3.06 6.30 -6.01
N LEU A 159 1.76 6.23 -5.71
CA LEU A 159 0.77 7.14 -6.28
C LEU A 159 0.86 8.55 -5.69
N MET A 160 1.38 8.71 -4.47
CA MET A 160 1.65 9.99 -3.82
C MET A 160 2.83 10.71 -4.50
N ILE A 161 2.54 11.34 -5.64
CA ILE A 161 3.50 12.13 -6.42
C ILE A 161 3.38 13.61 -5.99
N PRO A 162 4.49 14.25 -5.58
CA PRO A 162 4.47 15.67 -5.23
C PRO A 162 4.09 16.57 -6.40
N SER A 163 3.48 17.72 -6.11
CA SER A 163 3.34 18.78 -7.09
C SER A 163 4.68 19.50 -7.27
N PHE A 164 5.24 19.48 -8.48
CA PHE A 164 6.49 20.20 -8.82
C PHE A 164 6.21 21.58 -9.44
N SER A 165 4.95 22.03 -9.39
CA SER A 165 4.53 23.32 -9.93
C SER A 165 4.70 24.43 -8.90
N HIS A 166 5.48 25.46 -9.23
CA HIS A 166 5.75 26.61 -8.35
C HIS A 166 4.53 27.51 -8.09
N ILE A 167 3.44 27.32 -8.85
CA ILE A 167 2.17 28.06 -8.68
C ILE A 167 1.12 27.26 -7.90
N CYS A 168 1.41 26.00 -7.56
CA CYS A 168 0.46 25.11 -6.91
C CYS A 168 0.66 25.15 -5.40
N GLY A 169 -0.43 25.37 -4.64
CA GLY A 169 -0.39 25.36 -3.19
C GLY A 169 -0.42 23.96 -2.56
N THR A 170 -0.83 22.93 -3.32
CA THR A 170 -0.97 21.57 -2.79
C THR A 170 0.36 20.82 -2.78
N LEU A 171 0.54 19.96 -1.78
CA LEU A 171 1.73 19.11 -1.66
C LEU A 171 1.77 18.00 -2.72
N LEU A 172 0.59 17.52 -3.13
CA LEU A 172 0.43 16.41 -4.09
C LEU A 172 -0.17 16.91 -5.40
N ASP A 173 0.21 16.25 -6.50
CA ASP A 173 -0.37 16.48 -7.83
C ASP A 173 -1.71 15.73 -7.96
N ILE A 174 -2.78 16.35 -7.44
CA ILE A 174 -4.13 15.78 -7.44
C ILE A 174 -4.67 15.66 -8.86
N ASP A 175 -4.39 16.64 -9.71
CA ASP A 175 -4.80 16.66 -11.12
C ASP A 175 -4.21 15.49 -11.90
N LEU A 176 -2.96 15.12 -11.64
CA LEU A 176 -2.38 13.90 -12.19
C LEU A 176 -3.21 12.67 -11.81
N VAL A 177 -3.54 12.49 -10.54
CA VAL A 177 -4.32 11.32 -10.09
C VAL A 177 -5.72 11.32 -10.70
N ILE A 178 -6.37 12.48 -10.81
CA ILE A 178 -7.66 12.63 -11.51
C ILE A 178 -7.53 12.15 -12.97
N ARG A 179 -6.48 12.57 -13.68
CA ARG A 179 -6.24 12.15 -15.08
C ARG A 179 -5.96 10.65 -15.18
N LEU A 180 -5.17 10.08 -14.26
CA LEU A 180 -4.88 8.65 -14.23
C LEU A 180 -6.15 7.81 -14.01
N VAL A 181 -6.98 8.20 -13.04
CA VAL A 181 -8.25 7.52 -12.69
C VAL A 181 -9.25 7.62 -13.83
N LYS A 182 -9.45 8.81 -14.42
CA LYS A 182 -10.36 9.00 -15.56
C LYS A 182 -9.96 8.14 -16.76
N ARG A 183 -8.67 8.05 -17.06
CA ARG A 183 -8.15 7.15 -18.11
C ARG A 183 -8.39 5.68 -17.77
N PHE A 184 -8.13 5.26 -16.53
CA PHE A 184 -8.41 3.89 -16.07
C PHE A 184 -9.89 3.52 -16.23
N VAL A 185 -10.80 4.38 -15.79
CA VAL A 185 -12.25 4.16 -15.90
C VAL A 185 -12.72 4.17 -17.36
N SER A 186 -12.08 4.96 -18.22
CA SER A 186 -12.41 4.98 -19.66
C SER A 186 -12.03 3.68 -20.36
N LEU A 187 -11.02 2.94 -19.86
CA LEU A 187 -10.65 1.62 -20.37
C LEU A 187 -11.66 0.53 -19.96
N ASP A 188 -12.27 0.66 -18.79
CA ASP A 188 -13.31 -0.25 -18.30
C ASP A 188 -14.57 -0.23 -19.19
N LYS A 189 -14.94 0.95 -19.72
CA LYS A 189 -16.06 1.09 -20.67
C LYS A 189 -15.90 0.27 -21.96
N VAL A 190 -14.68 -0.13 -22.30
CA VAL A 190 -14.34 -0.98 -23.45
C VAL A 190 -14.33 -2.47 -23.06
N GLY A 191 -14.73 -2.81 -21.83
CA GLY A 191 -14.70 -4.17 -21.29
C GLY A 191 -13.28 -4.66 -20.94
N ALA A 192 -12.29 -3.76 -20.93
CA ALA A 192 -10.88 -4.13 -20.73
C ALA A 192 -10.51 -4.35 -19.25
N LYS A 193 -11.44 -4.14 -18.31
CA LYS A 193 -11.19 -4.22 -16.87
C LYS A 193 -12.27 -5.06 -16.17
N SER A 194 -11.82 -5.75 -15.11
CA SER A 194 -12.71 -6.52 -14.23
C SER A 194 -13.23 -5.62 -13.11
N GLY A 195 -14.44 -5.88 -12.63
CA GLY A 195 -14.99 -5.20 -11.45
C GLY A 195 -14.08 -5.28 -10.22
N ALA A 196 -13.27 -6.34 -10.10
CA ALA A 196 -12.26 -6.44 -9.03
C ALA A 196 -11.13 -5.41 -9.18
N ALA A 197 -10.69 -5.12 -10.40
CA ALA A 197 -9.67 -4.10 -10.66
C ALA A 197 -10.23 -2.71 -10.36
N LEU A 198 -11.48 -2.45 -10.76
CA LEU A 198 -12.18 -1.20 -10.46
C LEU A 198 -12.36 -0.98 -8.95
N ALA A 199 -12.71 -2.03 -8.20
CA ALA A 199 -12.81 -1.97 -6.74
C ALA A 199 -11.46 -1.68 -6.05
N LYS A 200 -10.37 -2.28 -6.54
CA LYS A 200 -9.00 -1.98 -6.04
C LYS A 200 -8.63 -0.52 -6.27
N VAL A 201 -8.92 0.03 -7.45
CA VAL A 201 -8.66 1.45 -7.74
C VAL A 201 -9.54 2.35 -6.88
N ALA A 202 -10.81 2.00 -6.64
CA ALA A 202 -11.65 2.77 -5.74
C ALA A 202 -11.10 2.84 -4.31
N MET A 203 -10.65 1.71 -3.77
CA MET A 203 -10.00 1.67 -2.46
C MET A 203 -8.70 2.48 -2.44
N LEU A 204 -7.88 2.41 -3.50
CA LEU A 204 -6.66 3.20 -3.64
C LEU A 204 -6.94 4.70 -3.65
N VAL A 205 -7.96 5.14 -4.40
CA VAL A 205 -8.40 6.55 -4.46
C VAL A 205 -8.93 7.03 -3.12
N ASP A 206 -9.72 6.22 -2.41
CA ASP A 206 -10.24 6.58 -1.09
C ASP A 206 -9.10 6.71 -0.06
N CYS A 207 -8.08 5.84 -0.13
CA CYS A 207 -6.88 5.98 0.67
C CYS A 207 -6.09 7.24 0.31
N TYR A 208 -5.90 7.51 -0.98
CA TYR A 208 -5.22 8.72 -1.45
C TYR A 208 -5.93 9.99 -1.00
N LEU A 209 -7.26 10.06 -1.14
CA LEU A 209 -8.06 11.19 -0.69
C LEU A 209 -7.95 11.39 0.83
N ALA A 210 -7.88 10.31 1.62
CA ALA A 210 -7.71 10.44 3.07
C ALA A 210 -6.35 11.04 3.46
N GLU A 211 -5.27 10.73 2.74
CA GLU A 211 -3.95 11.35 2.95
C GLU A 211 -3.91 12.79 2.42
N ALA A 212 -4.42 13.02 1.21
CA ALA A 212 -4.46 14.34 0.59
C ALA A 212 -5.32 15.34 1.38
N ALA A 213 -6.40 14.87 2.02
CA ALA A 213 -7.30 15.70 2.82
C ALA A 213 -6.66 16.31 4.08
N VAL A 214 -5.46 15.89 4.45
CA VAL A 214 -4.69 16.52 5.55
C VAL A 214 -4.05 17.84 5.09
N ASP A 215 -3.86 18.02 3.78
CA ASP A 215 -3.31 19.25 3.21
C ASP A 215 -4.35 20.36 3.20
N ALA A 216 -4.15 21.40 4.02
CA ALA A 216 -5.04 22.55 4.13
C ALA A 216 -5.23 23.32 2.81
N ASN A 217 -4.32 23.14 1.84
CA ASN A 217 -4.41 23.78 0.52
C ASN A 217 -5.24 22.96 -0.48
N LEU A 218 -5.67 21.74 -0.15
CA LEU A 218 -6.53 20.94 -1.02
C LEU A 218 -7.89 21.63 -1.22
N SER A 219 -8.20 22.00 -2.46
CA SER A 219 -9.48 22.61 -2.74
C SER A 219 -10.62 21.59 -2.69
N LEU A 220 -11.81 22.07 -2.31
CA LEU A 220 -13.02 21.25 -2.34
C LEU A 220 -13.32 20.71 -3.74
N SER A 221 -13.02 21.52 -4.77
CA SER A 221 -13.29 21.17 -6.16
C SER A 221 -12.46 19.96 -6.61
N GLU A 222 -11.17 19.92 -6.25
CA GLU A 222 -10.28 18.79 -6.55
C GLU A 222 -10.70 17.54 -5.78
N PHE A 223 -11.03 17.67 -4.49
CA PHE A 223 -11.52 16.56 -3.67
C PHE A 223 -12.77 15.93 -4.30
N VAL A 224 -13.77 16.74 -4.63
CA VAL A 224 -15.03 16.27 -5.23
C VAL A 224 -14.79 15.69 -6.63
N ALA A 225 -13.93 16.32 -7.43
CA ALA A 225 -13.60 15.85 -8.78
C ALA A 225 -12.93 14.46 -8.77
N LEU A 226 -12.01 14.23 -7.83
CA LEU A 226 -11.35 12.92 -7.68
C LEU A 226 -12.31 11.87 -7.10
N ALA A 227 -13.06 12.19 -6.06
CA ALA A 227 -14.04 11.28 -5.46
C ALA A 227 -15.12 10.84 -6.47
N GLY A 228 -15.54 11.75 -7.35
CA GLY A 228 -16.52 11.54 -8.42
C GLY A 228 -15.96 11.02 -9.74
N ALA A 229 -14.64 10.82 -9.86
CA ALA A 229 -14.04 10.26 -11.07
C ALA A 229 -14.35 8.76 -11.27
N LEU A 230 -14.77 8.08 -10.20
CA LEU A 230 -15.15 6.67 -10.18
C LEU A 230 -16.66 6.50 -10.31
N PRO A 231 -17.14 5.45 -11.02
CA PRO A 231 -18.56 5.15 -11.09
C PRO A 231 -19.10 4.67 -9.73
N SER A 232 -20.40 4.86 -9.49
CA SER A 232 -21.03 4.56 -8.20
C SER A 232 -20.91 3.10 -7.77
N HIS A 233 -20.83 2.15 -8.71
CA HIS A 233 -20.69 0.71 -8.43
C HIS A 233 -19.23 0.27 -8.18
N ALA A 234 -18.24 1.15 -8.36
CA ALA A 234 -16.84 0.83 -8.09
C ALA A 234 -16.59 0.53 -6.61
N ARG A 235 -17.34 1.19 -5.73
CA ARG A 235 -17.26 1.00 -4.27
C ARG A 235 -18.28 -0.03 -3.82
N ALA A 236 -17.78 -1.10 -3.19
CA ALA A 236 -18.62 -2.05 -2.46
C ALA A 236 -19.05 -1.46 -1.12
N THR A 237 -18.14 -0.77 -0.43
CA THR A 237 -18.40 0.00 0.79
C THR A 237 -17.88 1.43 0.63
N ASP A 238 -18.53 2.38 1.31
CA ASP A 238 -18.16 3.79 1.26
C ASP A 238 -17.35 4.24 2.50
N ASP A 239 -16.89 3.30 3.33
CA ASP A 239 -16.15 3.57 4.56
C ASP A 239 -14.86 4.37 4.30
N GLY A 240 -14.12 4.01 3.26
CA GLY A 240 -12.90 4.71 2.86
C GLY A 240 -13.17 6.16 2.43
N LEU A 241 -14.19 6.35 1.60
CA LEU A 241 -14.66 7.68 1.18
C LEU A 241 -15.17 8.51 2.36
N TYR A 242 -15.92 7.89 3.28
CA TYR A 242 -16.36 8.54 4.52
C TYR A 242 -15.17 9.01 5.36
N ARG A 243 -14.17 8.17 5.56
CA ARG A 243 -12.93 8.53 6.26
C ARG A 243 -12.24 9.71 5.60
N ALA A 244 -12.12 9.72 4.28
CA ALA A 244 -11.51 10.82 3.55
C ALA A 244 -12.28 12.14 3.73
N ILE A 245 -13.61 12.10 3.64
CA ILE A 245 -14.47 13.26 3.88
C ILE A 245 -14.34 13.76 5.32
N ASP A 246 -14.32 12.85 6.28
CA ASP A 246 -14.17 13.22 7.68
C ASP A 246 -12.83 13.90 7.97
N THR A 247 -11.74 13.36 7.42
CA THR A 247 -10.41 14.00 7.48
C THR A 247 -10.43 15.39 6.84
N TYR A 248 -11.07 15.53 5.68
CA TYR A 248 -11.18 16.82 4.99
C TYR A 248 -11.95 17.85 5.84
N LEU A 249 -13.09 17.47 6.40
CA LEU A 249 -13.87 18.35 7.28
C LEU A 249 -13.12 18.72 8.56
N LYS A 250 -12.21 17.86 9.02
CA LYS A 250 -11.36 18.12 10.19
C LYS A 250 -10.22 19.09 9.87
N ALA A 251 -9.57 18.95 8.71
CA ALA A 251 -8.47 19.82 8.29
C ALA A 251 -8.95 21.18 7.76
N HIS A 252 -10.14 21.24 7.17
CA HIS A 252 -10.70 22.43 6.53
C HIS A 252 -11.90 23.00 7.31
N SER A 253 -11.62 23.64 8.46
CA SER A 253 -12.67 24.24 9.32
C SER A 253 -13.47 25.37 8.64
N GLY A 254 -12.91 26.00 7.60
CA GLY A 254 -13.53 27.07 6.82
C GLY A 254 -14.63 26.63 5.86
N VAL A 255 -14.87 25.33 5.68
CA VAL A 255 -15.88 24.80 4.74
C VAL A 255 -17.29 25.21 5.20
N SER A 256 -18.06 25.81 4.29
CA SER A 256 -19.41 26.29 4.53
C SER A 256 -20.41 25.14 4.73
N LYS A 257 -21.56 25.43 5.36
CA LYS A 257 -22.62 24.42 5.57
C LYS A 257 -23.10 23.77 4.26
N GLN A 258 -23.13 24.53 3.17
CA GLN A 258 -23.56 24.04 1.86
C GLN A 258 -22.54 23.08 1.24
N GLU A 259 -21.25 23.38 1.40
CA GLU A 259 -20.16 22.52 0.94
C GLU A 259 -20.08 21.22 1.73
N ARG A 260 -20.26 21.27 3.07
CA ARG A 260 -20.37 20.06 3.91
C ARG A 260 -21.52 19.17 3.44
N LYS A 261 -22.67 19.78 3.13
CA LYS A 261 -23.80 19.06 2.53
C LYS A 261 -23.44 18.46 1.17
N GLY A 262 -22.65 19.16 0.36
CA GLY A 262 -22.09 18.66 -0.90
C GLY A 262 -21.27 17.40 -0.71
N LEU A 263 -20.31 17.44 0.22
CA LEU A 263 -19.45 16.30 0.57
C LEU A 263 -20.25 15.11 1.10
N CYS A 264 -21.21 15.34 2.00
CA CYS A 264 -22.04 14.27 2.55
C CYS A 264 -22.87 13.55 1.48
N ARG A 265 -23.23 14.21 0.38
CA ARG A 265 -23.96 13.57 -0.73
C ARG A 265 -23.13 12.60 -1.57
N LEU A 266 -21.80 12.64 -1.44
CA LEU A 266 -20.93 11.69 -2.11
C LEU A 266 -21.00 10.29 -1.48
N ILE A 267 -21.47 10.18 -0.23
CA ILE A 267 -21.57 8.94 0.52
C ILE A 267 -22.96 8.32 0.31
N ASP A 268 -23.01 7.07 -0.12
CA ASP A 268 -24.21 6.23 -0.04
C ASP A 268 -24.27 5.59 1.34
N SER A 269 -25.14 6.09 2.22
CA SER A 269 -25.28 5.57 3.60
C SER A 269 -25.63 4.07 3.65
N ARG A 270 -26.23 3.53 2.59
CA ARG A 270 -26.52 2.09 2.47
C ARG A 270 -25.24 1.26 2.31
N LYS A 271 -24.15 1.85 1.81
CA LYS A 271 -22.85 1.19 1.63
C LYS A 271 -21.90 1.34 2.81
N LEU A 272 -22.31 2.05 3.86
CA LEU A 272 -21.53 2.13 5.09
C LEU A 272 -21.67 0.83 5.91
N THR A 273 -20.56 0.37 6.47
CA THR A 273 -20.58 -0.69 7.49
C THR A 273 -21.26 -0.21 8.78
N PRO A 274 -21.72 -1.13 9.65
CA PRO A 274 -22.28 -0.77 10.96
C PRO A 274 -21.33 0.11 11.78
N GLU A 275 -20.03 -0.19 11.78
CA GLU A 275 -19.00 0.53 12.49
C GLU A 275 -18.83 1.96 11.94
N ALA A 276 -18.71 2.10 10.61
CA ALA A 276 -18.63 3.41 9.98
C ALA A 276 -19.90 4.24 10.17
N SER A 277 -21.07 3.58 10.18
CA SER A 277 -22.36 4.24 10.42
C SER A 277 -22.50 4.73 11.85
N LEU A 278 -22.01 3.97 12.83
CA LEU A 278 -21.97 4.39 14.23
C LEU A 278 -21.08 5.62 14.40
N HIS A 279 -19.87 5.60 13.81
CA HIS A 279 -18.97 6.75 13.84
C HIS A 279 -19.61 7.97 13.16
N ALA A 280 -20.23 7.79 11.98
CA ALA A 280 -20.94 8.85 11.28
C ALA A 280 -22.10 9.42 12.09
N ALA A 281 -22.84 8.59 12.83
CA ALA A 281 -23.95 9.07 13.67
C ALA A 281 -23.49 9.94 14.85
N GLN A 282 -22.26 9.75 15.32
CA GLN A 282 -21.65 10.50 16.43
C GLN A 282 -20.82 11.70 15.96
N ASN A 283 -20.66 11.88 14.65
CA ASN A 283 -19.76 12.88 14.10
C ASN A 283 -20.44 14.26 13.97
N GLU A 284 -20.04 15.19 14.83
CA GLU A 284 -20.56 16.56 14.88
C GLU A 284 -20.23 17.40 13.64
N ARG A 285 -19.26 16.99 12.81
CA ARG A 285 -18.92 17.69 11.56
C ARG A 285 -19.94 17.44 10.46
N LEU A 286 -20.71 16.35 10.55
CA LEU A 286 -21.76 16.02 9.60
C LEU A 286 -23.03 16.83 9.86
N SER A 287 -23.77 17.12 8.80
CA SER A 287 -25.09 17.75 8.96
C SER A 287 -26.08 16.79 9.65
N VAL A 288 -27.00 17.33 10.45
CA VAL A 288 -28.10 16.55 11.07
C VAL A 288 -28.84 15.69 10.05
N ARG A 289 -29.06 16.22 8.83
CA ARG A 289 -29.70 15.49 7.74
C ARG A 289 -28.89 14.26 7.30
N ALA A 290 -27.57 14.38 7.23
CA ALA A 290 -26.69 13.26 6.87
C ALA A 290 -26.70 12.19 7.97
N VAL A 291 -26.62 12.60 9.24
CA VAL A 291 -26.74 11.69 10.40
C VAL A 291 -28.07 10.92 10.36
N ILE A 292 -29.18 11.62 10.13
CA ILE A 292 -30.50 10.99 10.00
C ILE A 292 -30.53 9.97 8.86
N GLN A 293 -29.95 10.29 7.69
CA GLN A 293 -29.86 9.36 6.56
C GLN A 293 -29.04 8.09 6.88
N VAL A 294 -27.97 8.24 7.65
CA VAL A 294 -27.16 7.11 8.14
C VAL A 294 -27.99 6.24 9.09
N LEU A 295 -28.64 6.83 10.09
CA LEU A 295 -29.47 6.10 11.05
C LEU A 295 -30.63 5.35 10.39
N PHE A 296 -31.36 5.99 9.46
CA PHE A 296 -32.42 5.33 8.72
C PHE A 296 -31.92 4.17 7.85
N SER A 297 -30.74 4.32 7.22
CA SER A 297 -30.17 3.23 6.42
C SER A 297 -29.82 2.01 7.28
N GLN A 298 -29.34 2.23 8.50
CA GLN A 298 -29.07 1.16 9.46
C GLN A 298 -30.36 0.52 9.99
N GLN A 299 -31.37 1.32 10.29
CA GLN A 299 -32.68 0.80 10.69
C GLN A 299 -33.31 -0.07 9.59
N SER A 300 -33.22 0.34 8.32
CA SER A 300 -33.71 -0.45 7.18
C SER A 300 -32.95 -1.77 7.04
N LYS A 301 -31.62 -1.79 7.21
CA LYS A 301 -30.82 -3.04 7.19
C LYS A 301 -31.22 -3.99 8.31
N LEU A 302 -31.41 -3.48 9.53
CA LEU A 302 -31.86 -4.26 10.67
C LEU A 302 -33.26 -4.82 10.46
N ASN A 303 -34.20 -4.00 9.98
CA ASN A 303 -35.56 -4.43 9.71
C ASN A 303 -35.61 -5.48 8.59
N HIS A 304 -34.85 -5.33 7.50
CA HIS A 304 -34.76 -6.37 6.47
C HIS A 304 -34.15 -7.67 6.98
N ASN A 305 -33.14 -7.61 7.85
CA ASN A 305 -32.60 -8.79 8.51
C ASN A 305 -33.63 -9.44 9.45
N ILE A 306 -34.45 -8.63 10.13
CA ILE A 306 -35.55 -9.11 10.98
C ILE A 306 -36.66 -9.72 10.14
N ASP A 307 -37.06 -9.13 9.01
CA ASP A 307 -38.09 -9.66 8.09
C ASP A 307 -37.64 -10.98 7.45
N TRP A 308 -36.37 -11.08 7.06
CA TRP A 308 -35.77 -12.35 6.66
C TRP A 308 -35.72 -13.34 7.83
N SER A 309 -35.60 -12.81 9.06
CA SER A 309 -35.57 -13.58 10.30
C SER A 309 -36.94 -13.95 10.89
N THR A 310 -38.03 -13.35 10.43
CA THR A 310 -39.40 -13.65 10.88
C THR A 310 -40.19 -14.40 9.81
N SER A 311 -39.71 -14.37 8.56
CA SER A 311 -40.23 -15.19 7.46
C SER A 311 -40.02 -16.70 7.64
N PHE A 312 -39.30 -17.14 8.68
CA PHE A 312 -39.21 -18.56 9.06
C PHE A 312 -40.12 -18.99 10.22
N SER A 313 -40.99 -18.10 10.75
CA SER A 313 -41.86 -18.45 11.89
C SER A 313 -43.31 -17.92 11.83
N GLY A 314 -43.77 -17.29 10.75
CA GLY A 314 -45.11 -16.67 10.71
C GLY A 314 -46.04 -17.15 9.58
N LEU A 315 -47.06 -17.95 9.92
CA LEU A 315 -48.27 -18.07 9.11
C LEU A 315 -49.06 -16.75 9.15
N ARG A 316 -48.96 -15.90 8.12
CA ARG A 316 -50.08 -15.26 7.39
C ARG A 316 -49.62 -14.03 6.61
N SER A 317 -50.03 -14.01 5.35
CA SER A 317 -50.16 -12.83 4.48
C SER A 317 -51.35 -11.95 4.96
N PRO A 318 -51.49 -10.66 4.54
CA PRO A 318 -51.68 -10.33 3.12
C PRO A 318 -51.03 -9.03 2.57
N SER A 319 -50.65 -9.13 1.30
CA SER A 319 -50.76 -8.15 0.20
C SER A 319 -50.31 -6.69 0.40
N CYS A 320 -49.25 -6.31 -0.31
CA CYS A 320 -49.13 -4.98 -0.93
C CYS A 320 -48.68 -5.16 -2.39
N ALA A 321 -49.54 -4.74 -3.31
CA ALA A 321 -49.23 -4.65 -4.74
C ALA A 321 -48.39 -3.40 -5.01
N ALA A 322 -47.23 -3.56 -5.63
CA ALA A 322 -46.58 -2.53 -6.45
C ALA A 322 -45.64 -3.20 -7.46
N PHE A 323 -45.73 -2.73 -8.69
CA PHE A 323 -45.05 -3.21 -9.88
C PHE A 323 -43.53 -3.18 -9.78
N ASP A 324 -42.86 -4.30 -10.07
CA ASP A 324 -41.59 -4.42 -10.81
C ASP A 324 -41.26 -5.90 -11.10
N PRO A 325 -40.48 -6.23 -12.16
CA PRO A 325 -40.44 -7.58 -12.72
C PRO A 325 -39.66 -8.55 -11.82
N PRO A 326 -40.12 -9.81 -11.66
CA PRO A 326 -39.52 -10.72 -10.69
C PRO A 326 -38.21 -11.30 -11.22
N THR A 327 -37.12 -10.96 -10.55
CA THR A 327 -35.96 -11.85 -10.42
C THR A 327 -36.47 -13.22 -9.97
N ARG A 328 -36.24 -14.26 -10.79
CA ARG A 328 -36.67 -15.65 -10.57
C ARG A 328 -36.76 -16.01 -9.08
N CYS A 329 -37.98 -16.20 -8.57
CA CYS A 329 -38.19 -16.79 -7.25
C CYS A 329 -37.66 -18.23 -7.29
N LEU A 330 -36.68 -18.54 -6.45
CA LEU A 330 -36.17 -19.90 -6.30
C LEU A 330 -37.28 -20.80 -5.76
N SER A 331 -37.41 -21.98 -6.36
CA SER A 331 -38.43 -22.97 -5.97
C SER A 331 -38.17 -23.45 -4.53
N LYS A 332 -39.24 -23.83 -3.81
CA LYS A 332 -39.16 -24.40 -2.44
C LYS A 332 -38.19 -25.60 -2.36
N ARG A 333 -37.99 -26.32 -3.47
CA ARG A 333 -36.99 -27.39 -3.58
C ARG A 333 -35.56 -26.84 -3.60
N GLU A 334 -35.29 -25.78 -4.35
CA GLU A 334 -33.96 -25.15 -4.46
C GLU A 334 -33.54 -24.49 -3.14
N MET A 335 -34.49 -23.89 -2.43
CA MET A 335 -34.23 -23.30 -1.11
C MET A 335 -33.89 -24.38 -0.05
N ASN A 336 -34.54 -25.55 -0.11
CA ASN A 336 -34.17 -26.67 0.76
C ASN A 336 -32.77 -27.21 0.45
N VAL A 337 -32.38 -27.28 -0.83
CA VAL A 337 -31.04 -27.69 -1.25
C VAL A 337 -29.99 -26.71 -0.71
N GLN A 338 -30.19 -25.40 -0.87
CA GLN A 338 -29.29 -24.40 -0.30
C GLN A 338 -29.22 -24.46 1.23
N GLN A 339 -30.33 -24.72 1.92
CA GLN A 339 -30.34 -24.86 3.38
C GLN A 339 -29.63 -26.14 3.85
N MET A 340 -29.63 -27.21 3.05
CA MET A 340 -28.82 -28.40 3.28
C MET A 340 -27.33 -28.11 3.03
N ASP A 341 -27.00 -27.38 1.96
CA ASP A 341 -25.61 -27.00 1.66
C ASP A 341 -25.02 -26.07 2.73
N ILE A 342 -25.80 -25.12 3.25
CA ILE A 342 -25.39 -24.25 4.36
C ILE A 342 -25.15 -25.07 5.64
N ARG A 343 -25.99 -26.07 5.94
CA ARG A 343 -25.78 -26.96 7.09
C ARG A 343 -24.52 -27.81 6.92
N ARG A 344 -24.30 -28.36 5.74
CA ARG A 344 -23.08 -29.10 5.39
C ARG A 344 -21.84 -28.21 5.52
N LEU A 345 -21.88 -26.99 4.97
CA LEU A 345 -20.77 -26.04 5.08
C LEU A 345 -20.47 -25.68 6.55
N LYS A 346 -21.50 -25.51 7.38
CA LYS A 346 -21.30 -25.25 8.82
C LYS A 346 -20.62 -26.42 9.52
N GLU A 347 -21.03 -27.66 9.23
CA GLU A 347 -20.36 -28.86 9.75
C GLU A 347 -18.92 -28.97 9.24
N ASP A 348 -18.68 -28.65 7.97
CA ASP A 348 -17.34 -28.65 7.38
C ASP A 348 -16.43 -27.61 8.02
N VAL A 349 -16.93 -26.40 8.28
CA VAL A 349 -16.18 -25.35 9.00
C VAL A 349 -15.86 -25.77 10.42
N TYR A 350 -16.82 -26.37 11.13
CA TYR A 350 -16.59 -26.85 12.50
C TYR A 350 -15.55 -27.97 12.54
N ARG A 351 -15.61 -28.89 11.56
CA ARG A 351 -14.61 -29.96 11.38
C ARG A 351 -13.23 -29.40 11.06
N LEU A 352 -13.16 -28.41 10.17
CA LEU A 352 -11.89 -27.76 9.79
C LEU A 352 -11.29 -26.99 10.96
N GLN A 353 -12.11 -26.29 11.74
CA GLN A 353 -11.68 -25.60 12.96
C GLN A 353 -11.12 -26.59 14.00
N SER A 354 -11.76 -27.74 14.16
CA SER A 354 -11.25 -28.82 15.00
C SER A 354 -9.89 -29.35 14.51
N GLN A 355 -9.72 -29.53 13.19
CA GLN A 355 -8.45 -29.93 12.59
C GLN A 355 -7.34 -28.88 12.78
N CYS A 356 -7.65 -27.60 12.60
CA CYS A 356 -6.72 -26.51 12.85
C CYS A 356 -6.27 -26.49 14.32
N ASN A 357 -7.20 -26.66 15.26
CA ASN A 357 -6.88 -26.73 16.68
C ASN A 357 -6.03 -27.97 17.03
N ALA A 358 -6.33 -29.13 16.44
CA ALA A 358 -5.53 -30.34 16.62
C ALA A 358 -4.11 -30.18 16.05
N MET A 359 -3.98 -29.54 14.89
CA MET A 359 -2.69 -29.25 14.27
C MET A 359 -1.88 -28.23 15.07
N GLN A 360 -2.54 -27.21 15.64
CA GLN A 360 -1.91 -26.24 16.55
C GLN A 360 -1.33 -26.94 17.79
N VAL A 361 -2.10 -27.84 18.41
CA VAL A 361 -1.63 -28.64 19.55
C VAL A 361 -0.46 -29.56 19.16
N GLN A 362 -0.46 -30.13 17.95
CA GLN A 362 0.68 -30.91 17.46
C GLN A 362 1.91 -30.03 17.21
N MET A 363 1.75 -28.82 16.68
CA MET A 363 2.83 -27.86 16.52
C MET A 363 3.40 -27.48 17.88
N ASP A 364 2.57 -27.18 18.86
CA ASP A 364 3.03 -26.81 20.21
C ASP A 364 3.76 -27.98 20.90
N LYS A 365 3.28 -29.21 20.73
CA LYS A 365 4.00 -30.42 21.20
C LYS A 365 5.36 -30.58 20.52
N LYS A 366 5.44 -30.43 19.20
CA LYS A 366 6.71 -30.52 18.44
C LYS A 366 7.66 -29.36 18.76
N VAL A 367 7.14 -28.18 19.08
CA VAL A 367 7.92 -27.03 19.54
C VAL A 367 8.46 -27.28 20.96
N VAL A 368 7.67 -27.86 21.85
CA VAL A 368 8.13 -28.27 23.20
C VAL A 368 9.16 -29.40 23.12
N GLU A 369 8.99 -30.38 22.24
CA GLU A 369 9.97 -31.44 21.99
C GLU A 369 11.27 -30.90 21.38
N ARG A 370 11.19 -29.99 20.39
CA ARG A 370 12.36 -29.26 19.90
C ARG A 370 13.05 -28.52 21.05
N LYS A 371 12.32 -27.75 21.86
CA LYS A 371 12.90 -27.05 23.03
C LYS A 371 13.57 -28.04 24.00
N LYS A 372 12.95 -29.19 24.33
CA LYS A 372 13.56 -30.24 25.17
C LYS A 372 14.80 -30.88 24.52
N SER A 373 14.82 -31.05 23.19
CA SER A 373 15.98 -31.53 22.44
C SER A 373 17.13 -30.50 22.42
N PHE A 374 16.81 -29.20 22.35
CA PHE A 374 17.77 -28.10 22.52
C PHE A 374 18.32 -28.01 23.95
N PHE A 375 17.55 -28.37 24.98
CA PHE A 375 18.03 -28.46 26.37
C PHE A 375 18.92 -29.69 26.64
N LYS A 376 18.77 -30.79 25.88
CA LYS A 376 19.69 -31.95 25.96
C LYS A 376 21.05 -31.69 25.29
N TRP A 377 21.10 -30.91 24.22
CA TRP A 377 22.37 -30.54 23.57
C TRP A 377 23.20 -29.57 24.44
N LYS A 378 22.56 -28.67 25.21
CA LYS A 378 23.27 -27.82 26.18
C LYS A 378 23.95 -28.59 27.32
N LYS A 379 23.61 -29.87 27.57
CA LYS A 379 24.33 -30.74 28.52
C LYS A 379 25.54 -31.47 27.93
N PHE A 380 25.83 -31.31 26.63
CA PHE A 380 26.98 -31.92 25.96
C PHE A 380 28.06 -30.92 25.49
N VAL A 381 27.94 -29.62 25.83
CA VAL A 381 28.93 -28.58 25.44
C VAL A 381 29.60 -27.90 26.66
N PHE A 382 29.31 -28.34 27.89
CA PHE A 382 30.05 -27.89 29.09
C PHE A 382 30.64 -29.09 29.83
N SER A 383 31.77 -29.62 29.33
CA SER A 383 32.71 -30.42 30.13
C SER A 383 34.12 -30.40 29.53
N LYS A 384 34.94 -29.51 30.08
CA LYS A 384 36.42 -29.29 30.05
C LYS A 384 36.62 -27.78 29.93
N GLY A 385 36.84 -27.06 31.03
CA GLY A 385 38.13 -27.00 31.74
C GLY A 385 39.06 -26.11 30.91
N VAL A 386 39.44 -24.91 31.34
CA VAL A 386 40.40 -24.65 32.43
C VAL A 386 40.22 -23.23 32.97
N LYS A 387 40.57 -23.08 34.25
CA LYS A 387 40.62 -21.86 35.07
C LYS A 387 41.57 -20.81 34.49
N GLU A 388 41.20 -19.54 34.58
CA GLU A 388 42.08 -18.51 35.15
C GLU A 388 41.23 -17.34 35.65
N GLU A 389 41.54 -16.89 36.86
CA GLU A 389 40.93 -15.76 37.55
C GLU A 389 41.40 -14.46 36.90
N GLU A 390 40.48 -13.52 36.67
CA GLU A 390 40.76 -12.13 37.00
C GLU A 390 39.46 -11.38 37.33
N LYS A 391 39.60 -10.56 38.36
CA LYS A 391 38.59 -9.85 39.14
C LYS A 391 38.37 -8.49 38.47
N ILE A 392 37.13 -7.97 38.50
CA ILE A 392 36.76 -6.59 38.88
C ILE A 392 35.39 -6.18 38.26
N GLU A 393 34.50 -5.87 39.21
CA GLU A 393 33.44 -4.83 39.24
C GLU A 393 32.26 -4.85 38.26
N ASP A 394 31.17 -5.35 38.83
CA ASP A 394 29.77 -4.91 38.82
C ASP A 394 29.48 -3.49 38.28
N GLU A 395 28.60 -3.39 37.29
CA GLU A 395 27.53 -2.39 37.28
C GLU A 395 26.28 -2.97 36.58
N GLY A 396 25.19 -3.01 37.34
CA GLY A 396 23.90 -3.51 36.92
C GLY A 396 23.10 -2.54 36.05
N PHE A 397 22.05 -3.05 35.43
CA PHE A 397 20.65 -2.79 35.82
C PHE A 397 19.71 -3.32 34.74
N GLY A 398 19.03 -4.42 35.06
CA GLY A 398 17.84 -4.87 34.34
C GLY A 398 16.67 -4.90 35.31
N ARG A 399 15.91 -3.81 35.37
CA ARG A 399 14.62 -3.72 36.08
C ARG A 399 13.67 -4.82 35.58
N GLN A 400 13.10 -5.57 36.51
CA GLN A 400 11.78 -6.18 36.37
C GLN A 400 10.89 -5.67 37.50
N THR A 401 9.70 -5.20 37.14
CA THR A 401 8.60 -4.90 38.07
C THR A 401 7.63 -6.10 38.03
N PRO A 402 7.02 -6.49 39.16
CA PRO A 402 6.55 -7.86 39.40
C PRO A 402 5.03 -8.01 39.28
N MET A 403 4.56 -9.26 39.21
CA MET A 403 3.16 -9.63 39.40
C MET A 403 2.88 -10.13 40.82
N ASP A 404 1.63 -9.89 41.21
CA ASP A 404 0.97 -10.04 42.51
C ASP A 404 0.96 -11.44 43.12
N MET A 405 0.76 -11.51 44.45
CA MET A 405 -0.45 -12.11 45.05
C MET A 405 -0.63 -11.72 46.53
N ASP A 406 -1.83 -11.18 46.80
CA ASP A 406 -2.73 -11.35 47.95
C ASP A 406 -2.22 -11.74 49.35
N THR A 407 -2.62 -10.96 50.36
CA THR A 407 -3.78 -11.30 51.23
C THR A 407 -3.93 -10.28 52.37
N GLY A 408 -5.19 -9.99 52.77
CA GLY A 408 -5.51 -9.70 54.17
C GLY A 408 -6.23 -8.39 54.49
N LEU A 409 -7.57 -8.43 54.41
CA LEU A 409 -8.53 -7.91 55.41
C LEU A 409 -8.25 -6.56 56.12
N ALA A 410 -9.12 -5.57 55.91
CA ALA A 410 -10.28 -5.31 56.78
C ALA A 410 -10.82 -3.86 56.71
N LYS A 411 -12.15 -3.77 56.57
CA LYS A 411 -13.08 -2.79 57.17
C LYS A 411 -12.87 -1.27 56.94
N GLY A 412 -13.82 -0.71 56.20
CA GLY A 412 -14.87 0.08 56.86
C GLY A 412 -14.99 1.58 56.52
N ARG A 413 -16.16 1.91 55.95
CA ARG A 413 -16.96 3.15 56.10
C ARG A 413 -16.48 4.48 55.46
N ILE A 414 -17.09 4.74 54.29
CA ILE A 414 -17.83 5.96 53.85
C ILE A 414 -18.41 6.78 55.04
N PRO A 415 -18.66 8.13 55.03
CA PRO A 415 -18.85 9.05 53.88
C PRO A 415 -18.35 10.54 53.99
N HIS A 416 -18.58 11.27 52.88
CA HIS A 416 -18.94 12.71 52.74
C HIS A 416 -17.87 13.78 53.10
N LYS A 417 -17.74 14.98 52.52
CA LYS A 417 -18.33 15.85 51.47
C LYS A 417 -18.13 17.28 52.03
N TRP A 418 -18.05 18.32 51.18
CA TRP A 418 -17.99 19.78 51.47
C TRP A 418 -16.56 20.36 51.62
N ARG A 419 -16.22 21.57 51.16
CA ARG A 419 -16.99 22.74 50.65
C ARG A 419 -16.09 23.62 49.74
N LYS A 420 -16.76 24.39 48.88
CA LYS A 420 -16.29 25.53 48.08
C LYS A 420 -15.70 26.68 48.93
N SER A 421 -14.85 27.54 48.35
CA SER A 421 -15.21 28.90 47.90
C SER A 421 -14.00 29.83 47.69
N MET A 422 -13.99 30.48 46.51
CA MET A 422 -13.68 31.89 46.18
C MET A 422 -12.45 32.58 46.77
N SER A 423 -11.55 33.03 45.89
CA SER A 423 -11.49 34.43 45.42
C SER A 423 -10.85 34.50 44.03
#